data_AF-A0A838HGK4-F1
#
_entry.id   AF-A0A838HGK4-F1
#
_cell.length_a   1.000
_cell.length_b   1.000
_cell.length_c   1.000
_cell.angle_alpha   90.00
_cell.angle_beta   90.00
_cell.angle_gamma   90.00
#
_symmetry.space_group_name_H-M   'P 1'
#
loop_
_entity.id
_entity.type
_entity.pdbx_description
1 polymer ?
#
loop_
_entity_poly.entity_id
_entity_poly.type
_entity_poly.pdbx_seq_one_letter_code
_entity_poly.pdbx_strand_id
1 'polypeptide(L)'
;DPETESALGVLVFEDLFIALFLAVLSGAVLVAEPSAASAAWGIGKALLFFGAVVLVAFRARPLLNRLFDLESDDLFILLIGSVVLLLSWGAVAAGLSEAIGAFLVGLALAETDHKARAERLFAPLQGLFATVFFLGFGLSIDPGTFGQVWPQALILAVLGVAVKVAGGWWIGQTSGLNQRSSLALGLTLIARGEFSIVLAGIAVAAGLPELGALLALLVLALSIIGTTAMQFSPQITRWVFPRRQARSLAEQGFSPELAAFDSVGSGHK
;
A
#
# COMPACT_ATOMS: atom_id res chain seq x y z
N ASP A 1 15.43 6.00 5.73
CA ASP A 1 15.40 4.91 6.71
C ASP A 1 15.22 3.61 5.92
N PRO A 2 16.17 2.66 5.97
CA PRO A 2 16.13 1.42 5.18
C PRO A 2 14.88 0.56 5.47
N GLU A 3 14.27 0.71 6.65
CA GLU A 3 12.98 0.09 6.98
C GLU A 3 11.86 0.67 6.12
N THR A 4 11.77 1.99 6.02
CA THR A 4 10.76 2.70 5.22
C THR A 4 10.94 2.46 3.73
N GLU A 5 12.18 2.43 3.23
CA GLU A 5 12.45 2.16 1.81
C GLU A 5 12.03 0.74 1.42
N SER A 6 12.33 -0.24 2.28
CA SER A 6 11.90 -1.63 2.08
C SER A 6 10.38 -1.77 2.17
N ALA A 7 9.73 -1.09 3.13
CA ALA A 7 8.27 -1.07 3.24
C ALA A 7 7.62 -0.48 1.98
N LEU A 8 8.10 0.68 1.52
CA LEU A 8 7.60 1.33 0.31
C LEU A 8 7.76 0.44 -0.93
N GLY A 9 8.92 -0.21 -1.08
CA GLY A 9 9.15 -1.13 -2.20
C GLY A 9 8.18 -2.31 -2.22
N VAL A 10 7.92 -2.92 -1.06
CA VAL A 10 6.96 -4.03 -0.94
C VAL A 10 5.54 -3.55 -1.20
N LEU A 11 5.12 -2.42 -0.63
CA LEU A 11 3.77 -1.88 -0.81
C LEU A 11 3.49 -1.54 -2.28
N VAL A 12 4.43 -0.89 -2.97
CA VAL A 12 4.31 -0.58 -4.40
C VAL A 12 4.24 -1.86 -5.24
N PHE A 13 5.05 -2.86 -4.92
CA PHE A 13 5.03 -4.14 -5.62
C PHE A 13 3.70 -4.88 -5.42
N GLU A 14 3.15 -4.89 -4.21
CA GLU A 14 1.85 -5.49 -3.92
C GLU A 14 0.73 -4.80 -4.68
N ASP A 15 0.71 -3.47 -4.70
CA ASP A 15 -0.29 -2.70 -5.44
C ASP A 15 -0.18 -2.98 -6.95
N LEU A 16 1.04 -3.07 -7.50
CA LEU A 16 1.27 -3.46 -8.89
C LEU A 16 0.83 -4.91 -9.18
N PHE A 17 1.02 -5.83 -8.24
CA PHE A 17 0.59 -7.21 -8.41
C PHE A 17 -0.93 -7.32 -8.43
N ILE A 18 -1.63 -6.65 -7.50
CA ILE A 18 -3.10 -6.63 -7.45
C ILE A 18 -3.66 -5.96 -8.72
N ALA A 19 -3.04 -4.88 -9.18
CA ALA A 19 -3.33 -4.23 -10.44
C ALA A 19 -3.31 -5.20 -11.63
N LEU A 20 -2.21 -5.94 -11.80
CA LEU A 20 -2.07 -6.94 -12.85
C LEU A 20 -3.06 -8.10 -12.67
N PHE A 21 -3.26 -8.55 -11.43
CA PHE A 21 -4.23 -9.60 -11.10
C PHE A 21 -5.65 -9.18 -11.47
N LEU A 22 -6.06 -7.94 -11.15
CA LEU A 22 -7.36 -7.40 -11.52
C LEU A 22 -7.52 -7.23 -13.03
N ALA A 23 -6.45 -6.85 -13.75
CA ALA A 23 -6.50 -6.78 -15.21
C ALA A 23 -6.70 -8.17 -15.85
N VAL A 24 -6.04 -9.19 -15.31
CA VAL A 24 -6.26 -10.59 -15.70
C VAL A 24 -7.68 -11.03 -15.35
N LEU A 25 -8.14 -10.75 -14.13
CA LEU A 25 -9.45 -11.15 -13.65
C LEU A 25 -10.56 -10.49 -14.46
N SER A 26 -10.47 -9.19 -14.71
CA SER A 26 -11.37 -8.44 -15.57
C SER A 26 -11.39 -9.01 -16.99
N GLY A 27 -10.21 -9.28 -17.58
CA GLY A 27 -10.09 -9.90 -18.90
C GLY A 27 -10.55 -11.36 -18.99
N ALA A 28 -10.53 -12.11 -17.87
CA ALA A 28 -10.95 -13.52 -17.82
C ALA A 28 -12.42 -13.69 -17.41
N VAL A 29 -12.96 -12.79 -16.59
CA VAL A 29 -14.33 -12.86 -16.04
C VAL A 29 -15.33 -12.08 -16.90
N LEU A 30 -14.91 -10.97 -17.53
CA LEU A 30 -15.80 -10.13 -18.36
C LEU A 30 -15.77 -10.51 -19.85
N VAL A 31 -14.93 -11.46 -20.26
CA VAL A 31 -14.87 -11.96 -21.65
C VAL A 31 -15.64 -13.28 -21.73
N ALA A 32 -16.51 -13.40 -22.74
CA ALA A 32 -17.45 -14.51 -22.92
C ALA A 32 -16.79 -15.90 -23.04
N GLU A 33 -15.50 -15.97 -23.38
CA GLU A 33 -14.72 -17.22 -23.44
C GLU A 33 -13.35 -17.05 -22.76
N PRO A 34 -13.21 -17.47 -21.49
CA PRO A 34 -11.94 -17.46 -20.78
C PRO A 34 -10.95 -18.41 -21.47
N SER A 35 -9.87 -17.87 -22.03
CA SER A 35 -8.79 -18.64 -22.64
C SER A 35 -7.42 -18.11 -22.23
N ALA A 36 -6.39 -18.96 -22.24
CA ALA A 36 -5.02 -18.54 -21.97
C ALA A 36 -4.57 -17.39 -22.90
N ALA A 37 -5.06 -17.38 -24.14
CA ALA A 37 -4.80 -16.30 -25.09
C ALA A 37 -5.45 -14.97 -24.67
N SER A 38 -6.71 -14.99 -24.20
CA SER A 38 -7.39 -13.79 -23.71
C SER A 38 -6.72 -13.20 -22.46
N ALA A 39 -6.25 -14.04 -21.54
CA ALA A 39 -5.50 -13.62 -20.36
C ALA A 39 -4.13 -13.04 -20.75
N ALA A 40 -3.38 -13.70 -21.63
CA ALA A 40 -2.10 -13.20 -22.14
C ALA A 40 -2.25 -11.85 -22.86
N TRP A 41 -3.33 -11.68 -23.63
CA TRP A 41 -3.65 -10.42 -24.29
C TRP A 41 -3.99 -9.30 -23.29
N GLY A 42 -4.75 -9.61 -22.24
CA GLY A 42 -5.03 -8.67 -21.14
C GLY A 42 -3.76 -8.20 -20.44
N ILE A 43 -2.90 -9.14 -20.05
CA ILE A 43 -1.59 -8.86 -19.42
C ILE A 43 -0.72 -8.04 -20.39
N GLY A 44 -0.66 -8.41 -21.66
CA GLY A 44 0.13 -7.72 -22.67
C GLY A 44 -0.29 -6.26 -22.82
N LYS A 45 -1.60 -5.98 -22.88
CA LYS A 45 -2.13 -4.60 -22.93
C LYS A 45 -1.81 -3.81 -21.66
N ALA A 46 -2.00 -4.42 -20.49
CA ALA A 46 -1.68 -3.83 -19.20
C ALA A 46 -0.20 -3.43 -19.10
N LEU A 47 0.70 -4.36 -19.41
CA LEU A 47 2.15 -4.13 -19.40
C LEU A 47 2.58 -3.11 -20.46
N LEU A 48 1.99 -3.15 -21.66
CA LEU A 48 2.27 -2.19 -22.72
C LEU A 48 1.86 -0.78 -22.31
N PHE A 49 0.65 -0.61 -21.77
CA PHE A 49 0.17 0.68 -21.29
C PHE A 49 1.07 1.20 -20.16
N PHE A 50 1.31 0.38 -19.13
CA PHE A 50 2.17 0.74 -18.01
C PHE A 50 3.57 1.14 -18.48
N GLY A 51 4.20 0.29 -19.30
CA GLY A 51 5.53 0.52 -19.86
C GLY A 51 5.59 1.76 -20.75
N ALA A 52 4.56 2.02 -21.56
CA ALA A 52 4.47 3.21 -22.39
C ALA A 52 4.37 4.49 -21.54
N VAL A 53 3.52 4.50 -20.50
CA VAL A 53 3.39 5.67 -19.61
C VAL A 53 4.68 5.92 -18.84
N VAL A 54 5.32 4.88 -18.30
CA VAL A 54 6.62 4.99 -17.63
C VAL A 54 7.69 5.51 -18.60
N LEU A 55 7.76 4.96 -19.81
CA LEU A 55 8.71 5.43 -20.83
C LEU A 55 8.48 6.90 -21.18
N VAL A 56 7.22 7.32 -21.34
CA VAL A 56 6.86 8.71 -21.59
C VAL A 56 7.26 9.59 -20.41
N ALA A 57 7.00 9.16 -19.17
CA ALA A 57 7.38 9.90 -17.97
C ALA A 57 8.90 10.19 -17.93
N PHE A 58 9.72 9.17 -18.16
CA PHE A 58 11.18 9.32 -18.21
C PHE A 58 11.65 10.14 -19.42
N ARG A 59 11.12 9.86 -20.62
CA ARG A 59 11.63 10.46 -21.85
C ARG A 59 11.14 11.88 -22.10
N ALA A 60 9.94 12.20 -21.60
CA ALA A 60 9.28 13.48 -21.72
C ALA A 60 9.44 14.36 -20.47
N ARG A 61 10.33 14.00 -19.53
CA ARG A 61 10.69 14.85 -18.37
C ARG A 61 10.83 16.35 -18.69
N PRO A 62 11.58 16.80 -19.72
CA PRO A 62 11.68 18.24 -20.01
C PRO A 62 10.35 18.86 -20.48
N LEU A 63 9.49 18.09 -21.15
CA LEU A 63 8.17 18.53 -21.56
C LEU A 63 7.23 18.60 -20.34
N LEU A 64 7.27 17.60 -19.46
CA LEU A 64 6.50 17.58 -18.22
C LEU A 64 6.90 18.74 -17.30
N ASN A 65 8.21 19.00 -17.16
CA ASN A 65 8.71 20.17 -16.43
C ASN A 65 8.13 21.47 -16.96
N ARG A 66 8.09 21.66 -18.29
CA ARG A 66 7.48 22.84 -18.92
C ARG A 66 5.97 22.89 -18.76
N LEU A 67 5.30 21.75 -18.88
CA LEU A 67 3.84 21.65 -18.77
C LEU A 67 3.37 22.01 -17.36
N PHE A 68 4.12 21.57 -16.35
CA PHE A 68 3.85 21.81 -14.93
C PHE A 68 4.47 23.11 -14.40
N ASP A 69 5.18 23.87 -15.23
CA ASP A 69 5.77 25.17 -14.86
C ASP A 69 4.70 26.28 -14.87
N LEU A 70 3.80 26.21 -13.89
CA LEU A 70 2.71 27.15 -13.70
C LEU A 70 2.97 28.01 -12.47
N GLU A 71 2.81 29.33 -12.57
CA GLU A 71 3.06 30.23 -11.43
C GLU A 71 2.01 30.04 -10.31
N SER A 72 0.74 29.84 -10.67
CA SER A 72 -0.36 29.66 -9.70
C SER A 72 -0.47 28.23 -9.20
N ASP A 73 -0.53 28.06 -7.87
CA ASP A 73 -0.80 26.77 -7.22
C ASP A 73 -2.17 26.20 -7.63
N ASP A 74 -3.17 27.06 -7.87
CA ASP A 74 -4.52 26.62 -8.27
C ASP A 74 -4.51 25.98 -9.67
N LEU A 75 -3.84 26.63 -10.63
CA LEU A 75 -3.69 26.10 -11.99
C LEU A 75 -2.87 24.81 -12.00
N PHE A 76 -1.84 24.73 -11.15
CA PHE A 76 -1.02 23.54 -10.99
C PHE A 76 -1.82 22.34 -10.47
N ILE A 77 -2.65 22.54 -9.44
CA ILE A 77 -3.55 21.51 -8.91
C ILE A 77 -4.56 21.06 -9.96
N LEU A 78 -5.19 22.01 -10.68
CA LEU A 78 -6.16 21.71 -11.73
C LEU A 78 -5.53 20.92 -12.87
N LEU A 79 -4.32 21.26 -13.29
CA LEU A 79 -3.60 20.55 -14.34
C LEU A 79 -3.24 19.13 -13.90
N ILE A 80 -2.66 18.95 -12.71
CA ILE A 80 -2.34 17.60 -12.19
C ILE A 80 -3.61 16.77 -12.06
N GLY A 81 -4.68 17.33 -11.49
CA GLY A 81 -5.98 16.66 -11.39
C GLY A 81 -6.51 16.23 -12.76
N SER A 82 -6.39 17.08 -13.77
CA SER A 82 -6.79 16.75 -15.15
C SER A 82 -5.95 15.62 -15.74
N VAL A 83 -4.62 15.64 -15.53
CA VAL A 83 -3.72 14.57 -15.99
C VAL A 83 -4.01 13.25 -15.28
N VAL A 84 -4.29 13.29 -13.97
CA VAL A 84 -4.75 12.11 -13.20
C VAL A 84 -6.01 11.54 -13.81
N LEU A 85 -7.05 12.36 -14.04
CA LEU A 85 -8.30 11.90 -14.65
C LEU A 85 -8.09 11.29 -16.04
N LEU A 86 -7.29 11.93 -16.89
CA LEU A 86 -7.00 11.44 -18.24
C LEU A 86 -6.24 10.11 -18.22
N LEU A 87 -5.22 9.98 -17.37
CA LEU A 87 -4.43 8.75 -17.27
C LEU A 87 -5.19 7.63 -16.56
N SER A 88 -5.99 7.93 -15.54
CA SER A 88 -6.90 6.96 -14.90
C SER A 88 -7.95 6.46 -15.88
N TRP A 89 -8.55 7.34 -16.69
CA TRP A 89 -9.46 6.93 -17.77
C TRP A 89 -8.75 6.03 -18.79
N GLY A 90 -7.53 6.38 -19.20
CA GLY A 90 -6.71 5.56 -20.08
C GLY A 90 -6.36 4.19 -19.48
N ALA A 91 -6.08 4.14 -18.18
CA ALA A 91 -5.80 2.91 -17.45
C ALA A 91 -7.03 1.98 -17.47
N VAL A 92 -8.21 2.51 -17.15
CA VAL A 92 -9.47 1.74 -17.24
C VAL A 92 -9.73 1.23 -18.65
N ALA A 93 -9.49 2.06 -19.68
CA ALA A 93 -9.62 1.64 -21.07
C ALA A 93 -8.62 0.52 -21.45
N ALA A 94 -7.45 0.48 -20.81
CA ALA A 94 -6.47 -0.60 -20.95
C ALA A 94 -6.80 -1.86 -20.12
N GLY A 95 -7.86 -1.83 -19.31
CA GLY A 95 -8.25 -2.92 -18.41
C GLY A 95 -7.53 -2.92 -17.06
N LEU A 96 -6.89 -1.80 -16.70
CA LEU A 96 -6.26 -1.56 -15.41
C LEU A 96 -7.26 -0.84 -14.48
N SER A 97 -6.97 -0.75 -13.18
CA SER A 97 -7.74 0.08 -12.24
C SER A 97 -7.43 1.59 -12.37
N GLU A 98 -8.35 2.44 -11.93
CA GLU A 98 -8.17 3.91 -11.96
C GLU A 98 -6.95 4.34 -11.15
N ALA A 99 -6.69 3.68 -10.02
CA ALA A 99 -5.61 4.03 -9.10
C ALA A 99 -4.21 3.77 -9.68
N ILE A 100 -4.06 2.84 -10.63
CA ILE A 100 -2.78 2.68 -11.37
C ILE A 100 -2.51 3.90 -12.25
N GLY A 101 -3.54 4.45 -12.90
CA GLY A 101 -3.39 5.68 -13.68
C GLY A 101 -2.96 6.85 -12.80
N ALA A 102 -3.56 6.99 -11.61
CA ALA A 102 -3.17 8.00 -10.63
C ALA A 102 -1.74 7.79 -10.11
N PHE A 103 -1.37 6.54 -9.79
CA PHE A 103 -0.02 6.15 -9.39
C PHE A 103 1.02 6.50 -10.45
N LEU A 104 0.74 6.24 -11.72
CA LEU A 104 1.61 6.57 -12.84
C LEU A 104 1.84 8.08 -12.98
N VAL A 105 0.83 8.91 -12.67
CA VAL A 105 0.99 10.38 -12.62
C VAL A 105 1.93 10.77 -11.49
N GLY A 106 1.75 10.18 -10.31
CA GLY A 106 2.64 10.39 -9.15
C GLY A 106 4.08 10.00 -9.47
N LEU A 107 4.29 8.86 -10.12
CA LEU A 107 5.60 8.41 -10.59
C LEU A 107 6.21 9.39 -11.60
N ALA A 108 5.40 9.88 -12.55
CA ALA A 108 5.87 10.87 -13.52
C ALA A 108 6.25 12.20 -12.85
N LEU A 109 5.47 12.66 -11.87
CA LEU A 109 5.76 13.87 -11.10
C LEU A 109 7.01 13.71 -10.23
N ALA A 110 7.29 12.50 -9.71
CA ALA A 110 8.46 12.23 -8.90
C ALA A 110 9.78 12.46 -9.65
N GLU A 111 9.77 12.35 -10.97
CA GLU A 111 10.91 12.62 -11.86
C GLU A 111 11.01 14.10 -12.29
N THR A 112 10.02 14.94 -11.94
CA THR A 112 10.01 16.37 -12.28
C THR A 112 10.57 17.23 -11.16
N ASP A 113 10.97 18.46 -11.49
CA ASP A 113 11.46 19.42 -10.49
C ASP A 113 10.31 19.96 -9.61
N HIS A 114 9.06 19.64 -9.96
CA HIS A 114 7.84 20.04 -9.26
C HIS A 114 7.38 19.04 -8.18
N LYS A 115 8.10 17.93 -7.97
CA LYS A 115 7.77 16.89 -6.98
C LYS A 115 7.45 17.48 -5.60
N ALA A 116 8.36 18.28 -5.05
CA ALA A 116 8.19 18.83 -3.70
C ALA A 116 6.97 19.77 -3.58
N ARG A 117 6.67 20.51 -4.65
CA ARG A 117 5.48 21.36 -4.73
C ARG A 117 4.21 20.52 -4.77
N ALA A 118 4.18 19.45 -5.57
CA ALA A 118 3.07 18.52 -5.61
C ALA A 118 2.84 17.84 -4.26
N GLU A 119 3.89 17.34 -3.60
CA GLU A 119 3.81 16.76 -2.26
C GLU A 119 3.19 17.74 -1.26
N ARG A 120 3.63 19.00 -1.25
CA ARG A 120 3.07 20.03 -0.36
C ARG A 120 1.58 20.28 -0.60
N LEU A 121 1.17 20.38 -1.86
CA LEU A 121 -0.20 20.75 -2.22
C LEU A 121 -1.19 19.58 -2.08
N PHE A 122 -0.75 18.34 -2.34
CA PHE A 122 -1.62 17.15 -2.28
C PHE A 122 -1.59 16.42 -0.94
N ALA A 123 -0.59 16.66 -0.06
CA ALA A 123 -0.53 16.01 1.26
C ALA A 123 -1.81 16.19 2.10
N PRO A 124 -2.44 17.38 2.19
CA PRO A 124 -3.69 17.54 2.93
C PRO A 124 -4.87 16.80 2.28
N LEU A 125 -4.87 16.69 0.95
CA LEU A 125 -5.92 16.03 0.19
C LEU A 125 -5.90 14.51 0.40
N GLN A 126 -4.71 13.92 0.59
CA GLN A 126 -4.57 12.49 0.87
C GLN A 126 -5.39 12.07 2.08
N GLY A 127 -5.28 12.78 3.21
CA GLY A 127 -6.03 12.46 4.43
C GLY A 127 -7.54 12.66 4.26
N LEU A 128 -7.94 13.71 3.53
CA LEU A 128 -9.35 13.99 3.25
C LEU A 128 -9.96 12.91 2.35
N PHE A 129 -9.34 12.60 1.22
CA PHE A 129 -9.83 11.59 0.29
C PHE A 129 -9.82 10.19 0.89
N ALA A 130 -8.80 9.83 1.67
CA ALA A 130 -8.79 8.57 2.40
C ALA A 130 -9.99 8.48 3.35
N THR A 131 -10.28 9.54 4.11
CA THR A 131 -11.43 9.59 5.03
C THR A 131 -12.75 9.42 4.28
N VAL A 132 -12.96 10.15 3.19
CA VAL A 132 -14.18 10.07 2.38
C VAL A 132 -14.33 8.69 1.73
N PHE A 133 -13.24 8.13 1.20
CA PHE A 133 -13.22 6.80 0.59
C PHE A 133 -13.59 5.71 1.59
N PHE A 134 -12.95 5.69 2.76
CA PHE A 134 -13.26 4.69 3.79
C PHE A 134 -14.66 4.86 4.39
N LEU A 135 -15.15 6.10 4.52
CA LEU A 135 -16.53 6.34 4.92
C LEU A 135 -17.52 5.80 3.88
N GLY A 136 -17.32 6.13 2.60
CA GLY A 136 -18.17 5.64 1.51
C GLY A 136 -18.14 4.13 1.39
N PHE A 137 -16.96 3.51 1.48
CA PHE A 137 -16.81 2.07 1.54
C PHE A 137 -17.56 1.47 2.74
N GLY A 138 -17.37 2.01 3.94
CA GLY A 138 -18.06 1.56 5.14
C GLY A 138 -19.59 1.61 4.99
N LEU A 139 -20.12 2.67 4.38
CA LEU A 139 -21.55 2.82 4.11
C LEU A 139 -22.08 1.90 3.00
N SER A 140 -21.23 1.44 2.09
CA SER A 140 -21.62 0.50 1.03
C SER A 140 -21.81 -0.93 1.52
N ILE A 141 -21.32 -1.25 2.73
CA ILE A 141 -21.38 -2.59 3.29
C ILE A 141 -22.68 -2.78 4.06
N ASP A 142 -23.41 -3.85 3.73
CA ASP A 142 -24.57 -4.30 4.51
C ASP A 142 -24.11 -5.19 5.68
N PRO A 143 -24.21 -4.75 6.95
CA PRO A 143 -23.79 -5.54 8.11
C PRO A 143 -24.58 -6.85 8.27
N GLY A 144 -25.78 -6.94 7.70
CA GLY A 144 -26.61 -8.15 7.73
C GLY A 144 -25.95 -9.35 7.03
N THR A 145 -25.01 -9.10 6.12
CA THR A 145 -24.31 -10.14 5.35
C THR A 145 -23.19 -10.83 6.13
N PHE A 146 -22.71 -10.25 7.24
CA PHE A 146 -21.54 -10.75 7.98
C PHE A 146 -21.79 -12.04 8.77
N GLY A 147 -23.04 -12.30 9.15
CA GLY A 147 -23.38 -13.42 10.04
C GLY A 147 -22.93 -14.79 9.52
N GLN A 148 -22.88 -14.97 8.19
CA GLN A 148 -22.51 -16.25 7.57
C GLN A 148 -21.02 -16.37 7.24
N VAL A 149 -20.31 -15.23 7.10
CA VAL A 149 -18.92 -15.18 6.60
C VAL A 149 -17.90 -14.85 7.69
N TRP A 150 -18.32 -14.42 8.88
CA TRP A 150 -17.40 -13.98 9.94
C TRP A 150 -16.39 -15.06 10.41
N PRO A 151 -16.72 -16.37 10.50
CA PRO A 151 -15.73 -17.37 10.89
C PRO A 151 -14.62 -17.50 9.84
N GLN A 152 -14.98 -17.52 8.56
CA GLN A 152 -14.07 -17.59 7.42
C GLN A 152 -13.22 -16.32 7.38
N ALA A 153 -13.82 -15.16 7.57
CA ALA A 153 -13.12 -13.87 7.63
C ALA A 153 -12.08 -13.86 8.75
N LEU A 154 -12.41 -14.37 9.94
CA LEU A 154 -11.50 -14.44 11.07
C LEU A 154 -10.30 -15.35 10.78
N ILE A 155 -10.54 -16.55 10.25
CA ILE A 155 -9.47 -17.50 9.88
C ILE A 155 -8.54 -16.86 8.84
N LEU A 156 -9.11 -16.25 7.80
CA LEU A 156 -8.36 -15.58 6.74
C LEU A 156 -7.62 -14.34 7.25
N ALA A 157 -8.18 -13.61 8.21
CA ALA A 157 -7.52 -12.45 8.82
C ALA A 157 -6.29 -12.90 9.62
N VAL A 158 -6.41 -13.93 10.46
CA VAL A 158 -5.27 -14.48 11.21
C VAL A 158 -4.20 -15.00 10.27
N LEU A 159 -4.58 -15.76 9.23
CA LEU A 159 -3.65 -16.25 8.23
C LEU A 159 -2.97 -15.09 7.48
N GLY A 160 -3.74 -14.07 7.09
CA GLY A 160 -3.23 -12.89 6.39
C GLY A 160 -2.20 -12.12 7.22
N VAL A 161 -2.50 -11.88 8.50
CA VAL A 161 -1.54 -11.28 9.45
C VAL A 161 -0.28 -12.12 9.54
N ALA A 162 -0.40 -13.43 9.73
CA ALA A 162 0.74 -14.32 9.88
C ALA A 162 1.64 -14.30 8.63
N VAL A 163 1.05 -14.37 7.43
CA VAL A 163 1.77 -14.30 6.15
C VAL A 163 2.46 -12.95 5.98
N LYS A 164 1.79 -11.84 6.28
CA LYS A 164 2.36 -10.49 6.16
C LYS A 164 3.53 -10.28 7.12
N VAL A 165 3.36 -10.66 8.38
CA VAL A 165 4.41 -10.52 9.39
C VAL A 165 5.60 -11.42 9.06
N ALA A 166 5.36 -12.69 8.70
CA ALA A 166 6.42 -13.60 8.32
C ALA A 166 7.15 -13.15 7.05
N GLY A 167 6.42 -12.70 6.03
CA GLY A 167 6.98 -12.18 4.79
C GLY A 167 7.81 -10.92 5.00
N GLY A 168 7.27 -9.93 5.72
CA GLY A 168 8.03 -8.71 6.04
C GLY A 168 9.24 -8.97 6.91
N TRP A 169 9.13 -9.89 7.88
CA TRP A 169 10.29 -10.32 8.67
C TRP A 169 11.36 -10.99 7.80
N TRP A 170 10.96 -11.89 6.90
CA TRP A 170 11.89 -12.53 5.96
C TRP A 170 12.59 -11.49 5.08
N ILE A 171 11.84 -10.58 4.47
CA ILE A 171 12.37 -9.52 3.61
C ILE A 171 13.34 -8.63 4.38
N GLY A 172 12.99 -8.24 5.60
CA GLY A 172 13.86 -7.46 6.46
C GLY A 172 15.18 -8.17 6.75
N GLN A 173 15.13 -9.46 7.08
CA GLN A 173 16.33 -10.26 7.34
C GLN A 173 17.22 -10.37 6.10
N THR A 174 16.66 -10.59 4.91
CA THR A 174 17.43 -10.64 3.65
C THR A 174 17.95 -9.28 3.21
N SER A 175 17.33 -8.20 3.66
CA SER A 175 17.74 -6.82 3.37
C SER A 175 18.73 -6.26 4.40
N GLY A 176 19.22 -7.10 5.32
CA GLY A 176 20.20 -6.71 6.34
C GLY A 176 19.64 -5.95 7.54
N LEU A 177 18.31 -5.91 7.72
CA LEU A 177 17.69 -5.34 8.91
C LEU A 177 17.91 -6.24 10.13
N ASN A 178 17.98 -5.61 11.31
CA ASN A 178 18.01 -6.36 12.57
C ASN A 178 16.63 -6.99 12.86
N GLN A 179 16.57 -8.00 13.73
CA GLN A 179 15.33 -8.75 14.01
C GLN A 179 14.15 -7.87 14.47
N ARG A 180 14.41 -6.76 15.17
CA ARG A 180 13.36 -5.82 15.59
C ARG A 180 12.82 -5.02 14.42
N SER A 181 13.70 -4.46 13.60
CA SER A 181 13.33 -3.73 12.39
C SER A 181 12.66 -4.64 11.35
N SER A 182 13.09 -5.89 11.23
CA SER A 182 12.43 -6.91 10.39
C SER A 182 11.00 -7.21 10.88
N LEU A 183 10.81 -7.32 12.20
CA LEU A 183 9.46 -7.50 12.76
C LEU A 183 8.61 -6.24 12.60
N ALA A 184 9.18 -5.06 12.83
CA ALA A 184 8.50 -3.79 12.62
C ALA A 184 8.02 -3.64 11.17
N LEU A 185 8.88 -3.97 10.19
CA LEU A 185 8.52 -4.06 8.78
C LEU A 185 7.34 -5.01 8.56
N GLY A 186 7.38 -6.23 9.10
CA GLY A 186 6.25 -7.18 9.02
C GLY A 186 4.94 -6.63 9.57
N LEU A 187 4.97 -5.89 10.69
CA LEU A 187 3.79 -5.27 11.28
C LEU A 187 3.24 -4.12 10.42
N THR A 188 4.12 -3.35 9.77
CA THR A 188 3.69 -2.26 8.86
C THR A 188 2.96 -2.76 7.61
N LEU A 189 3.24 -4.00 7.18
CA LEU A 189 2.67 -4.61 5.98
C LEU A 189 1.30 -5.27 6.21
N ILE A 190 0.80 -5.33 7.45
CA ILE A 190 -0.48 -5.99 7.79
C ILE A 190 -1.67 -5.26 7.16
N ALA A 191 -1.64 -3.92 7.18
CA ALA A 191 -2.75 -3.12 6.68
C ALA A 191 -3.01 -3.46 5.20
N ARG A 192 -4.28 -3.70 4.87
CA ARG A 192 -4.71 -3.95 3.50
C ARG A 192 -4.84 -2.63 2.75
N GLY A 193 -4.34 -2.58 1.52
CA GLY A 193 -4.51 -1.44 0.63
C GLY A 193 -5.95 -1.28 0.10
N GLU A 194 -6.22 -0.09 -0.43
CA GLU A 194 -7.49 0.34 -1.04
C GLU A 194 -7.99 -0.57 -2.17
N PHE A 195 -7.10 -1.29 -2.85
CA PHE A 195 -7.46 -2.20 -3.92
C PHE A 195 -8.25 -3.43 -3.46
N SER A 196 -8.12 -3.83 -2.19
CA SER A 196 -8.94 -4.94 -1.64
C SER A 196 -10.42 -4.56 -1.53
N ILE A 197 -10.73 -3.26 -1.43
CA ILE A 197 -12.10 -2.73 -1.44
C ILE A 197 -12.68 -2.79 -2.84
N VAL A 198 -11.90 -2.40 -3.85
CA VAL A 198 -12.29 -2.49 -5.26
C VAL A 198 -12.62 -3.95 -5.62
N LEU A 199 -11.79 -4.90 -5.17
CA LEU A 199 -12.05 -6.33 -5.38
C LEU A 199 -13.37 -6.79 -4.73
N ALA A 200 -13.71 -6.29 -3.53
CA ALA A 200 -15.01 -6.57 -2.90
C ALA A 200 -16.17 -6.05 -3.75
N GLY A 201 -16.06 -4.83 -4.30
CA GLY A 201 -17.05 -4.26 -5.22
C GLY A 201 -17.21 -5.09 -6.51
N ILE A 202 -16.11 -5.51 -7.12
CA ILE A 202 -16.12 -6.39 -8.32
C ILE A 202 -16.82 -7.71 -8.01
N ALA A 203 -16.56 -8.32 -6.85
CA ALA A 203 -17.20 -9.56 -6.46
C ALA A 203 -18.73 -9.44 -6.37
N VAL A 204 -19.23 -8.36 -5.77
CA VAL A 204 -20.67 -8.07 -5.72
C VAL A 204 -21.23 -7.86 -7.14
N ALA A 205 -20.54 -7.08 -7.97
CA ALA A 205 -20.95 -6.83 -9.36
C ALA A 205 -20.97 -8.11 -10.22
N ALA A 206 -20.09 -9.07 -9.92
CA ALA A 206 -20.04 -10.38 -10.56
C ALA A 206 -21.10 -11.37 -10.02
N GLY A 207 -22.03 -10.92 -9.16
CA GLY A 207 -23.08 -11.77 -8.59
C GLY A 207 -22.59 -12.69 -7.46
N LEU A 208 -21.46 -12.35 -6.81
CA LEU A 208 -20.88 -13.09 -5.68
C LEU A 208 -20.97 -12.25 -4.38
N PRO A 209 -22.19 -11.98 -3.86
CA PRO A 209 -22.38 -11.09 -2.71
C PRO A 209 -21.74 -11.63 -1.42
N GLU A 210 -21.71 -12.95 -1.21
CA GLU A 210 -21.03 -13.57 -0.06
C GLU A 210 -19.51 -13.33 -0.10
N LEU A 211 -18.91 -13.39 -1.29
CA LEU A 211 -17.48 -13.12 -1.46
C LEU A 211 -17.19 -11.63 -1.29
N GLY A 212 -18.08 -10.75 -1.76
CA GLY A 212 -18.05 -9.31 -1.48
C GLY A 212 -18.07 -9.02 0.02
N ALA A 213 -19.02 -9.60 0.76
CA ALA A 213 -19.14 -9.45 2.20
C ALA A 213 -17.92 -9.97 2.96
N LEU A 214 -17.38 -11.14 2.55
CA LEU A 214 -16.16 -11.72 3.11
C LEU A 214 -14.97 -10.80 2.92
N LEU A 215 -14.75 -10.30 1.69
CA LEU A 215 -13.65 -9.38 1.38
C LEU A 215 -13.81 -8.06 2.14
N ALA A 216 -15.03 -7.53 2.23
CA ALA A 216 -15.29 -6.31 2.96
C ALA A 216 -14.96 -6.44 4.45
N LEU A 217 -15.43 -7.52 5.09
CA LEU A 217 -15.14 -7.82 6.49
C LEU A 217 -13.64 -8.05 6.72
N LEU A 218 -12.96 -8.72 5.79
CA LEU A 218 -11.52 -8.93 5.84
C LEU A 218 -10.76 -7.60 5.77
N VAL A 219 -11.13 -6.69 4.86
CA VAL A 219 -10.52 -5.37 4.75
C VAL A 219 -10.73 -4.57 6.04
N LEU A 220 -11.95 -4.52 6.57
CA LEU A 220 -12.24 -3.80 7.81
C LEU A 220 -11.41 -4.35 8.97
N ALA A 221 -11.40 -5.67 9.16
CA ALA A 221 -10.65 -6.33 10.22
C ALA A 221 -9.15 -6.04 10.10
N LEU A 222 -8.56 -6.25 8.91
CA LEU A 222 -7.12 -6.06 8.68
C LEU A 222 -6.71 -4.58 8.67
N SER A 223 -7.60 -3.66 8.33
CA SER A 223 -7.33 -2.22 8.44
C SER A 223 -7.18 -1.85 9.91
N ILE A 224 -8.12 -2.26 10.77
CA ILE A 224 -8.06 -1.99 12.22
C ILE A 224 -6.86 -2.70 12.85
N ILE A 225 -6.67 -3.99 12.56
CA ILE A 225 -5.54 -4.78 13.10
C ILE A 225 -4.21 -4.19 12.63
N GLY A 226 -4.10 -3.84 11.34
CA GLY A 226 -2.88 -3.30 10.74
C GLY A 226 -2.52 -1.92 11.28
N THR A 227 -3.46 -0.98 11.37
CA THR A 227 -3.19 0.35 11.94
C THR A 227 -2.80 0.25 13.40
N THR A 228 -3.47 -0.62 14.16
CA THR A 228 -3.15 -0.87 15.57
C THR A 228 -1.76 -1.50 15.71
N ALA A 229 -1.47 -2.55 14.93
CA ALA A 229 -0.17 -3.22 14.95
C ALA A 229 0.99 -2.28 14.57
N MET A 230 0.77 -1.39 13.60
CA MET A 230 1.73 -0.36 13.21
C MET A 230 1.95 0.66 14.33
N GLN A 231 0.87 1.19 14.93
CA GLN A 231 0.93 2.14 16.04
C GLN A 231 1.65 1.57 17.26
N PHE A 232 1.43 0.29 17.56
CA PHE A 232 2.06 -0.41 18.69
C PHE A 232 3.33 -1.18 18.29
N SER A 233 3.85 -1.00 17.08
CA SER A 233 5.05 -1.69 16.59
C SER A 233 6.26 -1.52 17.52
N PRO A 234 6.57 -0.31 18.05
CA PRO A 234 7.68 -0.14 19.00
C PRO A 234 7.49 -0.94 20.31
N GLN A 235 6.26 -1.09 20.79
CA GLN A 235 5.92 -1.84 21.99
C GLN A 235 6.02 -3.34 21.71
N ILE A 236 5.40 -3.81 20.64
CA ILE A 236 5.40 -5.23 20.24
C ILE A 236 6.83 -5.73 20.03
N THR A 237 7.66 -4.97 19.30
CA THR A 237 9.06 -5.34 19.06
C THR A 237 9.90 -5.37 20.34
N ARG A 238 9.63 -4.49 21.32
CA ARG A 238 10.28 -4.51 22.64
C ARG A 238 9.86 -5.71 23.48
N TRP A 239 8.60 -6.12 23.41
CA TRP A 239 8.09 -7.30 24.12
C TRP A 239 8.65 -8.60 23.55
N VAL A 240 8.69 -8.73 22.22
CA VAL A 240 9.19 -9.92 21.53
C VAL A 240 10.72 -10.02 21.61
N PHE A 241 11.42 -8.89 21.53
CA PHE A 241 12.87 -8.82 21.68
C PHE A 241 13.24 -7.87 22.83
N PRO A 242 13.09 -8.28 24.11
CA PRO A 242 13.52 -7.47 25.24
C PRO A 242 15.01 -7.12 25.12
N ARG A 243 15.40 -5.89 25.48
CA ARG A 243 16.81 -5.46 25.44
C ARG A 243 17.67 -6.42 26.28
N ARG A 244 18.40 -7.33 25.62
CA ARG A 244 19.50 -8.09 26.23
C ARG A 244 20.70 -7.22 26.62
N GLN A 245 20.67 -5.92 26.33
CA GLN A 245 21.74 -4.98 26.63
C GLN A 245 21.94 -4.72 28.14
N ALA A 246 20.93 -4.98 28.97
CA ALA A 246 21.09 -4.94 30.42
C ALA A 246 21.87 -6.15 30.99
N ARG A 247 21.92 -7.27 30.26
CA ARG A 247 22.57 -8.50 30.74
C ARG A 247 24.07 -8.53 30.45
N SER A 248 24.52 -7.98 29.31
CA SER A 248 25.96 -7.96 29.00
C SER A 248 26.76 -6.96 29.86
N LEU A 249 26.15 -5.85 30.28
CA LEU A 249 26.80 -4.88 31.17
C LEU A 249 26.88 -5.41 32.62
N ALA A 250 25.84 -6.12 33.07
CA ALA A 250 25.83 -6.81 34.36
C ALA A 250 26.80 -8.01 34.39
N GLU A 251 26.90 -8.77 33.29
CA GLU A 251 27.86 -9.89 33.14
C GLU A 251 29.31 -9.40 32.99
N GLN A 252 29.53 -8.17 32.52
CA GLN A 252 30.85 -7.51 32.45
C GLN A 252 31.24 -6.76 33.73
N GLY A 253 30.45 -6.87 34.80
CA GLY A 253 30.78 -6.31 36.12
C GLY A 253 30.59 -4.80 36.23
N PHE A 254 29.89 -4.15 35.31
CA PHE A 254 29.57 -2.73 35.43
C PHE A 254 28.46 -2.51 36.48
N SER A 255 28.70 -1.60 37.41
CA SER A 255 27.76 -1.25 38.47
C SER A 255 26.43 -0.73 37.89
N PRO A 256 25.29 -1.05 38.52
CA PRO A 256 23.95 -0.68 38.03
C PRO A 256 23.76 0.84 37.81
N GLU A 257 24.54 1.69 38.48
CA GLU A 257 24.53 3.15 38.25
C GLU A 257 25.07 3.59 36.88
N LEU A 258 26.05 2.88 36.31
CA LEU A 258 26.59 3.20 34.97
C LEU A 258 25.63 2.79 33.85
N ALA A 259 24.90 1.68 34.04
CA ALA A 259 23.85 1.25 33.12
C ALA A 259 22.63 2.20 33.12
N ALA A 260 22.38 2.88 34.25
CA ALA A 260 21.33 3.89 34.35
C ALA A 260 21.73 5.22 33.69
N PHE A 261 23.00 5.63 33.77
CA PHE A 261 23.49 6.87 33.15
C PHE A 261 23.39 6.85 31.62
N ASP A 262 23.69 5.72 30.99
CA ASP A 262 23.62 5.56 29.53
C ASP A 262 22.16 5.52 29.01
N SER A 263 21.19 5.27 29.89
CA SER A 263 19.76 5.30 29.56
C SER A 263 19.19 6.72 29.45
N VAL A 264 19.88 7.72 30.01
CA VAL A 264 19.47 9.14 29.99
C VAL A 264 20.19 9.92 28.88
N GLY A 265 21.36 9.46 28.43
CA GLY A 265 22.23 10.19 27.49
C GLY A 265 21.89 10.09 25.98
N SER A 266 20.91 9.30 25.56
CA SER A 266 20.55 9.15 24.12
C SER A 266 19.34 9.98 23.67
N GLY A 267 18.85 10.89 24.52
CA GLY A 267 17.95 11.96 24.09
C GLY A 267 18.76 13.14 23.57
N HIS A 268 18.78 13.32 22.25
CA HIS A 268 19.45 14.37 21.47
C HIS A 268 20.89 14.06 21.03
N LYS A 269 21.01 13.58 19.79
CA LYS A 269 21.45 14.39 18.64
C LYS A 269 21.05 13.70 17.34
#